data_AF-A0A0M5MEA9-F1
#
_entry.id   AF-A0A0M5MEA9-F1
#
_cell.length_a   1.000
_cell.length_b   1.000
_cell.length_c   1.000
_cell.angle_alpha   90.00
_cell.angle_beta   90.00
_cell.angle_gamma   90.00
#
_symmetry.space_group_name_H-M   'P 1'
#
loop_
_entity.id
_entity.type
_entity.pdbx_description
1 polymer ?
#
loop_
_entity_poly.entity_id
_entity_poly.type
_entity_poly.pdbx_seq_one_letter_code
_entity_poly.pdbx_strand_id
1 'polypeptide(L)' 'MRAKEIREMTSEDLVVKCKELKEELFNLKFQLSLGQLTNTAKIREVRREIARINTILNER' A
#
# COMPACT_ATOMS: atom_id res chain seq x y z
N MET A 1 -6.78 3.51 4.58
CA MET A 1 -7.29 2.47 5.49
C MET A 1 -7.06 2.80 6.96
N ARG A 2 -8.00 2.41 7.83
CA ARG A 2 -7.82 2.48 9.31
C ARG A 2 -7.09 1.22 9.80
N ALA A 3 -6.22 1.37 10.80
CA ALA A 3 -5.40 0.27 11.31
C ALA A 3 -6.22 -0.93 11.88
N LYS A 4 -7.48 -0.70 12.26
CA LYS A 4 -8.39 -1.75 12.75
C LYS A 4 -8.76 -2.76 11.66
N GLU A 5 -9.12 -2.28 10.46
CA GLU A 5 -9.49 -3.14 9.32
C GLU A 5 -8.31 -4.03 8.89
N ILE A 6 -7.09 -3.50 8.95
CA ILE A 6 -5.87 -4.24 8.60
C ILE A 6 -5.55 -5.31 9.66
N ARG A 7 -5.92 -5.12 10.93
CA ARG A 7 -5.73 -6.12 11.99
C ARG A 7 -6.77 -7.25 11.97
N GLU A 8 -7.97 -6.98 11.45
CA GLU A 8 -9.03 -7.99 11.30
C GLU A 8 -8.78 -8.96 10.14
N MET A 9 -7.94 -8.59 9.16
CA MET A 9 -7.55 -9.46 8.05
C MET A 9 -6.60 -10.59 8.48
N THR A 10 -6.63 -11.71 7.77
CA THR A 10 -5.69 -12.82 7.99
C THR A 10 -4.28 -12.46 7.49
N SER A 11 -3.25 -13.13 8.00
CA SER A 11 -1.85 -12.91 7.58
C SER A 11 -1.67 -13.15 6.08
N GLU A 12 -2.40 -14.10 5.50
CA GLU A 12 -2.38 -14.40 4.06
C GLU A 12 -3.00 -13.27 3.24
N ASP A 13 -4.17 -12.76 3.66
CA ASP A 13 -4.82 -11.61 3.00
C ASP A 13 -3.93 -10.37 3.02
N LEU A 14 -3.21 -10.14 4.13
CA LEU A 14 -2.27 -9.03 4.26
C LEU A 14 -1.09 -9.13 3.28
N VAL A 15 -0.58 -10.34 3.04
CA VAL A 15 0.50 -10.57 2.07
C VAL A 15 0.00 -10.32 0.65
N VAL A 16 -1.21 -10.77 0.32
CA VAL A 16 -1.84 -10.52 -0.99
C VAL A 16 -2.05 -9.01 -1.19
N LYS A 17 -2.64 -8.32 -0.21
CA LYS A 17 -2.85 -6.88 -0.24
C LYS A 17 -1.54 -6.10 -0.41
N CYS A 18 -0.46 -6.55 0.25
CA CYS A 18 0.86 -5.94 0.14
C CYS A 18 1.43 -6.06 -1.28
N LYS A 19 1.16 -7.17 -1.99
CA LYS A 19 1.56 -7.34 -3.40
C LYS A 19 0.77 -6.41 -4.31
N GLU A 20 -0.55 -6.35 -4.15
CA GLU A 20 -1.41 -5.45 -4.94
C GLU A 20 -0.99 -3.98 -4.79
N LEU A 21 -0.76 -3.52 -3.55
CA LEU A 21 -0.33 -2.15 -3.28
C LEU A 21 1.07 -1.84 -3.84
N LYS A 22 1.96 -2.83 -3.95
CA LYS A 22 3.27 -2.66 -4.59
C LYS A 22 3.15 -2.49 -6.10
N GLU A 23 2.25 -3.22 -6.75
CA GLU A 23 1.95 -3.05 -8.18
C GLU A 23 1.29 -1.70 -8.44
N GLU A 24 0.35 -1.29 -7.60
CA GLU A 24 -0.26 0.04 -7.68
C GLU A 24 0.79 1.15 -7.49
N LEU A 25 1.72 0.99 -6.53
CA LEU A 25 2.82 1.93 -6.35
C LEU A 25 3.73 2.01 -7.58
N PHE A 26 3.97 0.88 -8.26
CA PHE A 26 4.74 0.85 -9.50
C PHE A 26 4.02 1.62 -10.62
N ASN A 27 2.72 1.37 -10.80
CA ASN A 27 1.90 2.08 -11.77
C ASN A 27 1.84 3.60 -11.49
N LEU A 28 1.71 3.99 -10.22
CA LEU A 28 1.73 5.41 -9.81
C LEU A 28 3.08 6.07 -10.06
N LYS A 29 4.19 5.35 -9.81
CA LYS A 29 5.54 5.83 -10.16
C LYS A 29 5.73 5.94 -11.67
N PHE A 30 5.18 5.01 -12.43
CA PHE A 30 5.24 5.05 -13.89
C PHE A 30 4.46 6.25 -14.44
N GLN A 31 3.24 6.50 -13.94
CA GLN A 31 2.45 7.69 -14.26
C GLN A 31 3.14 9.00 -13.84
N LEU A 32 3.87 8.99 -12.71
CA LEU A 32 4.68 10.13 -12.27
C LEU A 32 5.81 10.42 -13.27
N SER A 33 6.54 9.39 -13.70
CA SER A 33 7.61 9.52 -14.69
C SER A 33 7.09 9.99 -16.05
N LEU A 34 5.86 9.62 -16.42
CA LEU A 34 5.18 10.10 -17.62
C LEU A 34 4.64 11.54 -17.48
N GLY A 35 4.71 12.15 -16.29
CA GLY A 35 4.23 13.52 -16.04
C GLY A 35 2.71 13.67 -16.05
N GLN A 36 1.95 12.57 -16.11
CA GLN A 36 0.48 12.58 -16.13
C GLN A 36 -0.14 12.44 -14.74
N LEU A 37 0.67 12.31 -13.69
CA LEU A 37 0.18 12.13 -12.33
C LEU A 37 -0.24 13.48 -11.72
N THR A 38 -1.54 13.73 -11.70
CA THR A 38 -2.15 14.92 -11.10
C THR A 38 -2.14 14.91 -9.57
N ASN A 39 -2.06 13.73 -8.94
CA ASN A 39 -2.12 13.59 -7.49
C ASN A 39 -0.95 12.77 -6.92
N THR A 40 0.14 13.47 -6.60
CA THR A 40 1.35 12.90 -5.99
C THR A 40 1.12 12.44 -4.53
N ALA A 41 0.05 12.91 -3.87
CA ALA A 41 -0.25 12.51 -2.50
C ALA A 41 -0.62 11.03 -2.39
N LYS A 42 -1.23 10.44 -3.43
CA LYS A 42 -1.55 9.00 -3.49
C LYS A 42 -0.31 8.12 -3.32
N ILE A 43 0.84 8.50 -3.88
CA ILE A 43 2.10 7.75 -3.70
C ILE A 43 2.47 7.67 -2.22
N ARG A 44 2.29 8.76 -1.48
CA ARG A 44 2.58 8.82 -0.03
C ARG A 44 1.59 7.98 0.77
N GLU A 45 0.31 7.97 0.38
CA GLU A 45 -0.72 7.15 1.02
C GLU A 45 -0.46 5.66 0.84
N VAL A 46 -0.24 5.21 -0.40
CA VAL A 46 0.08 3.81 -0.72
C VAL A 46 1.33 3.34 0.02
N ARG A 47 2.40 4.16 0.06
CA ARG A 47 3.60 3.84 0.86
C ARG A 47 3.31 3.66 2.35
N ARG A 48 2.43 4.49 2.91
CA ARG A 48 2.03 4.40 4.34
C ARG A 48 1.18 3.18 4.60
N GLU A 49 0.31 2.78 3.66
CA GLU A 49 -0.49 1.56 3.78
C GLU A 49 0.38 0.31 3.76
N ILE A 50 1.34 0.21 2.81
CA ILE A 50 2.31 -0.89 2.77
C ILE A 50 3.09 -0.97 4.10
N ALA A 51 3.54 0.17 4.64
CA ALA A 51 4.25 0.21 5.91
C ALA A 51 3.38 -0.31 7.08
N ARG A 52 2.12 0.11 7.15
CA ARG A 52 1.18 -0.36 8.20
C ARG A 52 0.91 -1.86 8.12
N ILE A 53 0.75 -2.40 6.91
CA ILE A 53 0.56 -3.84 6.69
C ILE A 53 1.79 -4.61 7.18
N ASN A 54 2.99 -4.17 6.80
CA ASN A 54 4.23 -4.81 7.25
C ASN A 54 4.42 -4.72 8.77
N THR A 55 4.04 -3.60 9.40
CA THR A 55 4.08 -3.48 10.87
C THR A 55 3.15 -4.49 11.53
N ILE A 56 1.92 -4.64 11.05
CA ILE A 56 0.95 -5.59 11.62
C ILE A 56 1.38 -7.04 11.39
N LEU A 57 1.97 -7.35 10.24
CA LEU A 57 2.56 -8.67 9.96
C LEU A 57 3.70 -9.02 10.93
N ASN A 58 4.45 -8.02 11.39
CA ASN A 58 5.58 -8.19 12.31
C ASN A 58 5.16 -8.12 13.79
N GLU A 59 3.98 -7.57 14.10
CA GLU A 59 3.36 -7.57 15.44
C GLU A 59 2.67 -8.90 15.77
N ARG A 60 2.38 -9.74 14.75
CA ARG A 60 1.85 -11.11 14.89
C ARG A 60 2.98 -12.10 15.07
#